data_AF-A0A381Y043-F1
#
_entry.id   AF-A0A381Y043-F1
#
_cell.length_a   1.000
_cell.length_b   1.000
_cell.length_c   1.000
_cell.angle_alpha   90.00
_cell.angle_beta   90.00
_cell.angle_gamma   90.00
#
_symmetry.space_group_name_H-M   'P 1'
#
loop_
_entity.id
_entity.type
_entity.pdbx_description
1 polymer ?
#
loop_
_entity_poly.entity_id
_entity_poly.type
_entity_poly.pdbx_seq_one_letter_code
_entity_poly.pdbx_strand_id
1 'polypeptide(L)' 'PTVNACLDSFGEDRVVFGGDWPVCTLGASLSEWVAALRQIVHNRPEIQQEKLFHLNAKRLYNLE' A
#
# COMPACT_ATOMS: atom_id res chain seq x y z
N PRO A 1 1.34 -6.45 11.66
CA PRO A 1 0.02 -6.50 12.34
C PRO A 1 -0.95 -5.44 11.79
N THR A 2 -0.64 -4.15 11.89
CA THR A 2 -1.53 -3.05 11.47
C THR A 2 -1.90 -3.06 9.99
N VAL A 3 -0.93 -3.31 9.09
CA VAL A 3 -1.18 -3.39 7.64
C VAL A 3 -2.20 -4.48 7.30
N ASN A 4 -2.02 -5.69 7.83
CA ASN A 4 -2.95 -6.80 7.58
C ASN A 4 -4.32 -6.53 8.20
N ALA A 5 -4.38 -6.00 9.43
CA ALA A 5 -5.65 -5.62 10.05
C ALA A 5 -6.42 -4.59 9.19
N CYS A 6 -5.73 -3.61 8.61
CA CYS A 6 -6.33 -2.65 7.68
C CYS A 6 -6.87 -3.35 6.42
N LEU A 7 -6.04 -4.17 5.75
CA LEU A 7 -6.44 -4.90 4.55
C LEU A 7 -7.63 -5.84 4.80
N ASP A 8 -7.65 -6.52 5.94
CA ASP A 8 -8.68 -7.50 6.28
C ASP A 8 -9.99 -6.81 6.72
N SER A 9 -9.90 -5.64 7.36
CA SER A 9 -11.08 -4.89 7.83
C SER A 9 -11.75 -4.08 6.72
N PHE A 10 -10.96 -3.42 5.88
CA PHE A 10 -11.48 -2.59 4.79
C PHE A 10 -11.65 -3.37 3.48
N GLY A 11 -10.98 -4.51 3.32
CA GLY A 11 -11.01 -5.28 2.08
C GLY A 11 -10.12 -4.68 0.99
N GLU A 12 -9.72 -5.53 0.05
CA GLU A 12 -8.69 -5.26 -0.96
C GLU A 12 -8.99 -4.09 -1.89
N ASP A 13 -10.25 -3.72 -2.09
CA ASP A 13 -10.65 -2.64 -3.01
C ASP A 13 -10.61 -1.23 -2.39
N ARG A 14 -10.37 -1.12 -1.08
CA ARG A 14 -10.50 0.15 -0.33
C ARG A 14 -9.21 0.62 0.35
N VAL A 15 -8.08 -0.02 0.07
CA VAL A 15 -6.79 0.33 0.67
C VAL A 15 -5.81 0.76 -0.42
N VAL A 16 -5.10 1.86 -0.17
CA VAL A 16 -4.09 2.42 -1.08
C VAL A 16 -2.78 2.61 -0.34
N PHE A 17 -1.66 2.44 -1.05
CA PHE A 17 -0.35 2.84 -0.55
C PHE A 17 -0.22 4.37 -0.52
N GLY A 18 0.35 4.89 0.56
CA GLY A 18 0.78 6.29 0.69
C GLY A 18 2.21 6.34 1.20
N GLY A 19 3.07 7.07 0.51
CA GLY A 19 4.49 7.19 0.87
C GLY A 19 4.78 8.14 2.02
N ASP A 20 3.87 9.07 2.31
CA ASP A 20 4.06 10.16 3.30
C ASP A 20 5.39 10.91 3.15
N TRP A 21 5.90 11.00 1.92
CA TRP A 21 7.14 11.72 1.65
C TRP A 21 6.89 13.25 1.71
N PRO A 22 7.79 14.05 2.32
CA PRO A 22 9.10 13.67 2.86
C PRO A 22 9.09 13.25 4.34
N VAL A 23 7.94 13.27 5.04
CA VAL A 23 7.85 13.01 6.48
C VAL A 23 8.34 11.60 6.84
N CYS A 24 8.10 10.60 5.98
CA CYS A 24 8.59 9.23 6.18
C CYS A 24 10.12 9.16 6.42
N THR A 25 10.88 10.14 5.92
CA THR A 25 12.36 10.20 6.03
C THR A 25 12.87 10.39 7.47
N LEU A 26 11.99 10.74 8.41
CA LEU A 26 12.30 10.73 9.84
C LEU A 26 12.54 9.31 10.39
N GLY A 27 12.02 8.26 9.72
CA GLY A 27 12.14 6.86 10.15
C GLY A 27 12.77 5.93 9.13
N ALA A 28 12.62 6.18 7.82
CA ALA A 28 13.19 5.36 6.74
C ALA A 28 13.26 6.14 5.43
N SER A 29 14.19 5.78 4.52
CA SER A 29 14.13 6.26 3.14
C SER A 29 12.83 5.80 2.46
N LEU A 30 12.40 6.52 1.42
CA LEU A 30 11.20 6.12 0.67
C LEU A 30 11.34 4.71 0.07
N SER A 31 12.55 4.33 -0.37
CA SER A 31 12.82 2.98 -0.89
C SER A 31 12.66 1.90 0.19
N GLU A 32 13.15 2.15 1.40
CA GLU A 32 12.97 1.22 2.53
C GLU A 32 11.50 1.13 2.93
N TRP A 33 10.77 2.25 2.92
CA TRP A 33 9.35 2.30 3.21
C TRP A 33 8.52 1.46 2.23
N VAL A 34 8.76 1.63 0.93
CA VAL A 34 8.12 0.83 -0.12
C VAL A 34 8.50 -0.65 0.00
N ALA A 35 9.78 -0.95 0.23
CA ALA A 35 10.26 -2.32 0.36
C ALA A 35 9.62 -3.03 1.57
N ALA A 36 9.49 -2.34 2.71
CA ALA A 36 8.85 -2.88 3.91
C ALA A 36 7.39 -3.26 3.62
N LEU A 37 6.61 -2.40 2.96
CA LEU A 37 5.24 -2.74 2.62
C LEU A 37 5.16 -3.92 1.63
N ARG A 38 6.03 -3.96 0.61
CA ARG A 38 6.12 -5.11 -0.32
C ARG A 38 6.41 -6.41 0.40
N GLN A 39 7.32 -6.40 1.37
CA GLN A 39 7.59 -7.57 2.21
C GLN A 39 6.38 -7.98 3.04
N ILE A 40 5.66 -7.03 3.63
CA ILE A 40 4.47 -7.35 4.46
C ILE A 40 3.37 -8.03 3.63
N VAL A 41 3.18 -7.62 2.37
CA VAL A 41 2.09 -8.15 1.51
C VAL A 41 2.52 -9.25 0.55
N HIS A 42 3.77 -9.74 0.60
CA HIS A 42 4.31 -10.68 -0.40
C HIS A 42 3.49 -11.96 -0.58
N ASN A 43 2.85 -12.45 0.49
CA ASN A 43 2.03 -13.68 0.47
C ASN A 43 0.60 -13.46 -0.03
N ARG A 44 0.20 -12.21 -0.31
CA ARG A 44 -1.13 -11.91 -0.87
C ARG A 44 -1.12 -12.16 -2.37
N PRO A 45 -2.27 -12.55 -2.97
CA PRO A 45 -2.40 -12.69 -4.42
C PRO A 45 -1.89 -11.46 -5.15
N GLU A 46 -1.22 -11.66 -6.30
CA GLU A 46 -0.61 -10.58 -7.09
C GLU A 46 -1.60 -9.45 -7.40
N ILE A 47 -2.84 -9.80 -7.76
CA ILE A 47 -3.91 -8.82 -8.01
C ILE A 47 -4.23 -7.95 -6.79
N GLN A 48 -4.15 -8.48 -5.58
CA GLN A 48 -4.35 -7.68 -4.36
C GLN A 48 -3.20 -6.70 -4.13
N GLN A 49 -1.98 -7.10 -4.47
CA GLN A 49 -0.82 -6.22 -4.39
C GLN A 49 -0.95 -5.09 -5.43
N GLU A 50 -1.36 -5.42 -6.67
CA GLU A 50 -1.58 -4.43 -7.73
C GLU A 50 -2.69 -3.43 -7.36
N LYS A 51 -3.79 -3.90 -6.76
CA LYS A 51 -4.84 -3.05 -6.20
C LYS A 51 -4.29 -2.06 -5.17
N LEU A 52 -3.53 -2.56 -4.19
CA LEU A 52 -2.93 -1.75 -3.13
C LEU A 52 -1.97 -0.68 -3.67
N PHE A 53 -1.11 -1.04 -4.62
CA PHE A 53 -0.04 -0.16 -5.11
C PHE A 53 -0.44 0.73 -6.30
N HIS A 54 -1.55 0.43 -7.00
CA HIS A 54 -1.90 1.16 -8.22
C HIS A 54 -3.42 1.24 -8.48
N LEU A 55 -4.10 0.10 -8.69
CA LEU A 55 -5.45 0.11 -9.31
C LEU A 55 -6.49 0.82 -8.44
N ASN A 56 -6.40 0.70 -7.12
CA ASN A 56 -7.32 1.38 -6.22
C ASN A 56 -7.14 2.90 -6.29
N ALA A 57 -5.91 3.40 -6.30
CA ALA A 57 -5.66 4.83 -6.42
C ALA A 57 -6.20 5.37 -7.74
N LYS A 58 -5.94 4.66 -8.84
CA LYS A 58 -6.45 5.00 -10.17
C LYS A 58 -7.99 5.14 -10.18
N ARG A 59 -8.69 4.17 -9.60
CA ARG A 59 -10.16 4.15 -9.52
C ARG A 59 -10.72 5.20 -8.55
N LEU A 60 -10.15 5.32 -7.35
CA LEU A 60 -10.68 6.19 -6.29
C LEU A 60 -10.45 7.68 -6.56
N TYR A 61 -9.33 8.01 -7.22
CA TYR A 61 -8.97 9.39 -7.56
C TYR A 61 -9.29 9.78 -9.01
N ASN A 62 -9.92 8.87 -9.78
CA ASN A 62 -10.28 9.09 -11.18
C ASN A 62 -9.09 9.61 -12.03
N LEU A 63 -7.99 8.85 -12.02
CA LEU A 63 -6.73 9.21 -12.69
C LEU A 63 -6.66 8.75 -14.16
N GLU A 64 -7.81 8.64 -14.82
CA GLU A 64 -7.97 8.43 -16.27
C GLU A 64 -8.55 9.67 -16.93
#